data_AF-A0A532E6W0-F1
#
_entry.id   AF-A0A532E6W0-F1
#
_cell.length_a   1.000
_cell.length_b   1.000
_cell.length_c   1.000
_cell.angle_alpha   90.00
_cell.angle_beta   90.00
_cell.angle_gamma   90.00
#
_symmetry.space_group_name_H-M   'P 1'
#
loop_
_entity.id
_entity.type
_entity.pdbx_description
1 polymer ?
#
loop_
_entity_poly.entity_id
_entity_poly.type
_entity_poly.pdbx_seq_one_letter_code
_entity_poly.pdbx_strand_id
1 'polypeptide(L)'
;MRERRWETSGRLTFREVLAVGERLATLGLKPAHPAKDVICYVEDWAVDSPDAFDQLDHWATEDVTLLHIREAWQGDFFLLAGGYHTVYQRFQDVGTYCSISHPWRTKPGLRFHHPTCMFWLGFRHNHAFIRVRLHTQEVVTPGETREDARRVEWIDERRAIFLDAIGTLDLPVETSVEKGGLVLRPADPATPFFCSWPDAFGPCQFEYNSLDAYEFLVPASRLAATFAPQPAGVRVYLTGFSEPALDAFAAVQPGARSVYRCSVHCALGELPEVLATIEPQGRLYSTLCEFQTQELMPEGDDASAIIGIVGTAGGFQLEVRLNRAPLPEEHMAAWLERLLGYDVTYAPLPPFM
;
A
#
# COMPACT_ATOMS: atom_id res chain seq x y z
N MET A 1 -4.71 3.76 -4.06
CA MET A 1 -3.87 4.04 -5.24
C MET A 1 -4.77 4.68 -6.28
N ARG A 2 -4.34 5.80 -6.85
CA ARG A 2 -5.11 6.65 -7.77
C ARG A 2 -4.44 6.73 -9.16
N GLU A 3 -3.50 5.84 -9.43
CA GLU A 3 -2.55 5.96 -10.52
C GLU A 3 -2.58 4.71 -11.39
N ARG A 4 -2.34 4.88 -12.68
CA ARG A 4 -2.15 3.80 -13.63
C ARG A 4 -0.67 3.45 -13.65
N ARG A 5 -0.33 2.16 -13.64
CA ARG A 5 1.06 1.71 -13.49
C ARG A 5 1.48 0.74 -14.59
N TRP A 6 2.66 0.98 -15.14
CA TRP A 6 3.39 0.07 -16.02
C TRP A 6 4.77 -0.20 -15.44
N GLU A 7 5.33 -1.36 -15.72
CA GLU A 7 6.68 -1.73 -15.27
C GLU A 7 7.48 -2.37 -16.40
N THR A 8 8.80 -2.21 -16.37
CA THR A 8 9.69 -2.88 -17.32
C THR A 8 9.65 -4.39 -17.14
N SER A 9 9.48 -5.12 -18.24
CA SER A 9 9.31 -6.58 -18.22
C SER A 9 10.56 -7.36 -17.78
N GLY A 10 11.74 -6.74 -17.82
CA GLY A 10 13.01 -7.34 -17.42
C GLY A 10 13.69 -6.63 -16.25
N ARG A 11 14.69 -7.29 -15.67
CA ARG A 11 15.62 -6.69 -14.69
C ARG A 11 16.67 -5.87 -15.42
N LEU A 12 16.98 -4.71 -14.86
CA LEU A 12 17.99 -3.77 -15.30
C LEU A 12 19.14 -3.74 -14.29
N THR A 13 20.35 -3.53 -14.80
CA THR A 13 21.48 -3.07 -13.99
C THR A 13 21.26 -1.60 -13.61
N PHE A 14 21.91 -1.15 -12.54
CA PHE A 14 21.81 0.25 -12.15
C PHE A 14 22.36 1.20 -13.22
N ARG A 15 23.38 0.77 -13.98
CA ARG A 15 23.90 1.53 -15.12
C ARG A 15 22.84 1.75 -16.21
N GLU A 16 22.01 0.76 -16.47
CA GLU A 16 20.90 0.89 -17.43
C GLU A 16 19.83 1.84 -16.92
N VAL A 17 19.53 1.83 -15.63
CA VAL A 17 18.63 2.82 -15.00
C VAL A 17 19.17 4.25 -15.20
N LEU A 18 20.47 4.48 -14.99
CA LEU A 18 21.09 5.78 -15.23
C LEU A 18 21.05 6.19 -16.71
N ALA A 19 21.24 5.25 -17.64
CA ALA A 19 21.12 5.50 -19.08
C ALA A 19 19.70 5.91 -19.48
N VAL A 20 18.66 5.36 -18.83
CA VAL A 20 17.29 5.85 -19.00
C VAL A 20 17.17 7.29 -18.49
N GLY A 21 17.79 7.62 -17.36
CA GLY A 21 17.91 9.00 -16.89
C GLY A 21 18.49 9.92 -17.96
N GLU A 22 19.68 9.61 -18.49
CA GLU A 22 20.29 10.40 -19.56
C GLU A 22 19.38 10.58 -20.77
N ARG A 23 18.68 9.50 -21.18
CA ARG A 23 17.71 9.53 -22.27
C ARG A 23 16.56 10.49 -21.99
N LEU A 24 15.96 10.45 -20.79
CA LEU A 24 14.89 11.37 -20.40
C LEU A 24 15.38 12.82 -20.43
N ALA A 25 16.63 13.08 -20.01
CA ALA A 25 17.23 14.40 -20.11
C ALA A 25 17.39 14.88 -21.57
N THR A 26 17.74 13.99 -22.52
CA THR A 26 17.78 14.36 -23.95
C THR A 26 16.41 14.73 -24.53
N LEU A 27 15.33 14.24 -23.91
CA LEU A 27 13.96 14.61 -24.24
C LEU A 27 13.51 15.92 -23.58
N GLY A 28 14.39 16.59 -22.82
CA GLY A 28 14.10 17.85 -22.13
C GLY A 28 13.54 17.69 -20.72
N LEU A 29 13.40 16.46 -20.21
CA LEU A 29 12.95 16.19 -18.85
C LEU A 29 14.07 16.39 -17.82
N LYS A 30 13.72 16.32 -16.53
CA LYS A 30 14.63 16.60 -15.39
C LYS A 30 14.79 15.39 -14.47
N PRO A 31 15.40 14.29 -14.93
CA PRO A 31 15.68 13.13 -14.10
C PRO A 31 16.68 13.48 -12.99
N ALA A 32 16.63 12.74 -11.88
CA ALA A 32 17.54 12.86 -10.77
C ALA A 32 18.98 12.50 -11.23
N HIS A 33 19.93 13.36 -10.88
CA HIS A 33 21.34 13.11 -11.11
C HIS A 33 21.87 12.09 -10.08
N PRO A 34 22.87 11.25 -10.40
CA PRO A 34 23.43 10.27 -9.45
C PRO A 34 23.85 10.85 -8.09
N ALA A 35 24.36 12.08 -8.07
CA ALA A 35 24.77 12.78 -6.85
C ALA A 35 23.63 13.54 -6.14
N LYS A 36 22.38 13.45 -6.64
CA LYS A 36 21.22 14.11 -6.02
C LYS A 36 20.71 13.24 -4.88
N ASP A 37 20.43 13.86 -3.75
CA ASP A 37 19.74 13.21 -2.64
C ASP A 37 18.31 12.85 -3.06
N VAL A 38 17.93 11.60 -2.77
CA VAL A 38 16.62 11.03 -3.02
C VAL A 38 16.12 10.35 -1.76
N ILE A 39 14.79 10.21 -1.67
CA ILE A 39 14.17 9.35 -0.67
C ILE A 39 14.02 7.97 -1.31
N CYS A 40 14.55 6.97 -0.62
CA CYS A 40 14.50 5.57 -0.96
C CYS A 40 13.60 4.84 0.05
N TYR A 41 12.41 4.44 -0.37
CA TYR A 41 11.50 3.70 0.51
C TYR A 41 11.82 2.21 0.48
N VAL A 42 12.29 1.68 1.60
CA VAL A 42 12.56 0.26 1.81
C VAL A 42 11.31 -0.41 2.36
N GLU A 43 10.96 -1.58 1.81
CA GLU A 43 9.88 -2.42 2.30
C GLU A 43 10.20 -3.91 2.17
N ASP A 44 9.45 -4.71 2.91
CA ASP A 44 9.61 -6.16 2.97
C ASP A 44 11.06 -6.64 3.25
N TRP A 45 11.87 -5.82 3.94
CA TRP A 45 13.24 -6.18 4.35
C TRP A 45 13.22 -7.17 5.51
N ALA A 46 13.42 -8.46 5.22
CA ALA A 46 13.40 -9.50 6.23
C ALA A 46 14.69 -9.52 7.06
N VAL A 47 14.55 -9.63 8.38
CA VAL A 47 15.65 -9.59 9.34
C VAL A 47 15.52 -10.71 10.38
N ASP A 48 16.66 -11.17 10.89
CA ASP A 48 16.72 -12.20 11.92
C ASP A 48 16.45 -11.65 13.33
N SER A 49 16.76 -10.37 13.57
CA SER A 49 16.52 -9.66 14.82
C SER A 49 16.23 -8.17 14.58
N PRO A 50 15.60 -7.47 15.54
CA PRO A 50 15.38 -6.02 15.45
C PRO A 50 16.66 -5.21 15.21
N ASP A 51 17.75 -5.55 15.92
CA ASP A 51 19.05 -4.87 15.84
C ASP A 51 19.69 -4.92 14.44
N ALA A 52 19.21 -5.79 13.56
CA ALA A 52 19.64 -5.80 12.17
C ALA A 52 19.37 -4.46 11.46
N PHE A 53 18.45 -3.64 11.97
CA PHE A 53 18.18 -2.29 11.48
C PHE A 53 19.43 -1.39 11.47
N ASP A 54 20.35 -1.58 12.42
CA ASP A 54 21.60 -0.81 12.55
C ASP A 54 22.48 -0.88 11.30
N GLN A 55 22.26 -1.87 10.42
CA GLN A 55 22.94 -1.94 9.12
C GLN A 55 22.63 -0.74 8.20
N LEU A 56 21.54 -0.02 8.46
CA LEU A 56 21.17 1.21 7.74
C LEU A 56 21.69 2.50 8.40
N ASP A 57 22.40 2.43 9.54
CA ASP A 57 22.88 3.61 10.31
C ASP A 57 23.79 4.57 9.50
N HIS A 58 24.33 4.09 8.38
CA HIS A 58 25.10 4.92 7.45
C HIS A 58 24.27 6.01 6.77
N TRP A 59 22.94 5.84 6.71
CA TRP A 59 22.01 6.78 6.11
C TRP A 59 21.03 7.34 7.14
N ALA A 60 20.49 8.53 6.86
CA ALA A 60 19.37 9.03 7.66
C ALA A 60 18.10 8.27 7.31
N THR A 61 17.38 7.77 8.33
CA THR A 61 16.15 7.00 8.14
C THR A 61 14.93 7.66 8.78
N GLU A 62 13.76 7.50 8.18
CA GLU A 62 12.47 7.98 8.68
C GLU A 62 11.38 6.89 8.57
N ASP A 63 10.23 7.11 9.23
CA ASP A 63 9.03 6.24 9.16
C ASP A 63 9.27 4.75 9.48
N VAL A 64 10.26 4.47 10.33
CA VAL A 64 10.69 3.11 10.68
C VAL A 64 9.55 2.33 11.32
N THR A 65 9.25 1.17 10.76
CA THR A 65 8.25 0.24 11.29
C THR A 65 8.78 -1.18 11.18
N LEU A 66 8.74 -1.92 12.29
CA LEU A 66 8.91 -3.37 12.24
C LEU A 66 7.56 -4.03 11.95
N LEU A 67 7.56 -5.05 11.11
CA LEU A 67 6.42 -5.88 10.81
C LEU A 67 6.68 -7.30 11.28
N HIS A 68 5.70 -7.89 11.97
CA HIS A 68 5.61 -9.35 12.09
C HIS A 68 4.72 -9.87 10.98
N ILE A 69 5.27 -10.74 10.13
CA ILE A 69 4.48 -11.36 9.06
C ILE A 69 4.38 -12.85 9.31
N ARG A 70 3.16 -13.37 9.24
CA ARG A 70 2.89 -14.81 9.28
C ARG A 70 2.16 -15.22 8.02
N GLU A 71 2.87 -15.96 7.20
CA GLU A 71 2.27 -16.66 6.08
C GLU A 71 1.49 -17.88 6.59
N ALA A 72 0.41 -18.20 5.88
CA ALA A 72 -0.43 -19.37 6.12
C ALA A 72 -0.96 -19.55 7.54
N TRP A 73 -1.36 -18.46 8.18
CA TRP A 73 -1.96 -18.48 9.51
C TRP A 73 -3.39 -19.05 9.49
N GLN A 74 -3.73 -19.88 10.50
CA GLN A 74 -5.03 -20.56 10.65
C GLN A 74 -5.56 -20.49 12.10
N GLY A 75 -5.09 -19.52 12.89
CA GLY A 75 -5.44 -19.39 14.30
C GLY A 75 -6.77 -18.67 14.55
N ASP A 76 -7.00 -18.32 15.81
CA ASP A 76 -8.10 -17.45 16.22
C ASP A 76 -7.62 -15.98 16.21
N PHE A 77 -8.32 -15.13 15.46
CA PHE A 77 -7.92 -13.74 15.27
C PHE A 77 -8.11 -12.92 16.55
N PHE A 78 -9.11 -13.26 17.36
CA PHE A 78 -9.34 -12.61 18.64
C PHE A 78 -8.18 -12.85 19.60
N LEU A 79 -7.67 -14.09 19.67
CA LEU A 79 -6.52 -14.42 20.51
C LEU A 79 -5.24 -13.73 20.00
N LEU A 80 -5.03 -13.72 18.68
CA LEU A 80 -3.89 -13.03 18.08
C LEU A 80 -3.93 -11.53 18.42
N ALA A 81 -5.04 -10.86 18.12
CA ALA A 81 -5.20 -9.44 18.35
C ALA A 81 -5.14 -9.08 19.84
N GLY A 82 -5.75 -9.89 20.70
CA GLY A 82 -5.67 -9.72 22.16
C GLY A 82 -4.25 -9.84 22.70
N GLY A 83 -3.44 -10.76 22.15
CA GLY A 83 -2.03 -10.90 22.51
C GLY A 83 -1.21 -9.67 22.17
N TYR A 84 -1.33 -9.16 20.93
CA TYR A 84 -0.68 -7.92 20.51
C TYR A 84 -1.17 -6.72 21.32
N HIS A 85 -2.48 -6.62 21.55
CA HIS A 85 -3.05 -5.55 22.37
C HIS A 85 -2.51 -5.57 23.81
N THR A 86 -2.31 -6.73 24.41
CA THR A 86 -1.76 -6.86 25.77
C THR A 86 -0.34 -6.32 25.86
N VAL A 87 0.51 -6.64 24.87
CA VAL A 87 1.86 -6.09 24.80
C VAL A 87 1.82 -4.58 24.52
N TYR A 88 0.98 -4.16 23.58
CA TYR A 88 0.75 -2.75 23.27
C TYR A 88 0.40 -1.94 24.54
N GLN A 89 -0.55 -2.39 25.35
CA GLN A 89 -0.94 -1.68 26.57
C GLN A 89 0.21 -1.47 27.56
N ARG A 90 1.18 -2.39 27.60
CA ARG A 90 2.35 -2.31 28.46
C ARG A 90 3.38 -1.29 27.98
N PHE A 91 3.51 -1.10 26.67
CA PHE A 91 4.58 -0.32 26.04
C PHE A 91 4.10 0.89 25.25
N GLN A 92 2.80 1.20 25.28
CA GLN A 92 2.27 2.34 24.55
C GLN A 92 2.83 3.66 25.06
N ASP A 93 3.15 4.53 24.11
CA ASP A 93 3.52 5.92 24.33
C ASP A 93 3.00 6.78 23.16
N VAL A 94 3.09 8.10 23.31
CA VAL A 94 2.85 9.05 22.22
C VAL A 94 3.78 8.71 21.06
N GLY A 95 3.21 8.49 19.87
CA GLY A 95 3.96 8.11 18.67
C GLY A 95 4.06 6.60 18.42
N THR A 96 3.63 5.77 19.38
CA THR A 96 3.53 4.32 19.17
C THR A 96 2.25 3.94 18.42
N TYR A 97 2.34 2.93 17.55
CA TYR A 97 1.23 2.44 16.75
C TYR A 97 1.36 0.95 16.49
N CYS A 98 0.35 0.17 16.91
CA CYS A 98 0.24 -1.25 16.62
C CYS A 98 -0.97 -1.49 15.71
N SER A 99 -0.82 -2.21 14.59
CA SER A 99 -1.98 -2.62 13.79
C SER A 99 -1.80 -3.99 13.18
N ILE A 100 -2.87 -4.76 13.14
CA ILE A 100 -2.90 -6.13 12.63
C ILE A 100 -3.77 -6.11 11.38
N SER A 101 -3.20 -6.50 10.24
CA SER A 101 -3.91 -6.65 8.99
C SER A 101 -4.24 -8.10 8.72
N HIS A 102 -5.45 -8.36 8.26
CA HIS A 102 -5.93 -9.70 7.93
C HIS A 102 -6.86 -9.65 6.70
N PRO A 103 -6.82 -10.68 5.83
CA PRO A 103 -7.73 -10.76 4.70
C PRO A 103 -9.15 -11.13 5.12
N TRP A 104 -10.14 -10.76 4.33
CA TRP A 104 -11.52 -11.18 4.50
C TRP A 104 -12.16 -11.43 3.13
N ARG A 105 -13.24 -12.22 3.11
CA ARG A 105 -13.91 -12.58 1.86
C ARG A 105 -15.20 -11.84 1.70
N THR A 106 -15.38 -11.29 0.51
CA THR A 106 -16.65 -10.75 0.06
C THR A 106 -17.55 -11.88 -0.43
N LYS A 107 -18.81 -11.54 -0.72
CA LYS A 107 -19.70 -12.44 -1.47
C LYS A 107 -19.13 -12.71 -2.88
N PRO A 108 -19.40 -13.89 -3.47
CA PRO A 108 -19.00 -14.22 -4.83
C PRO A 108 -19.78 -13.39 -5.87
N GLY A 109 -19.29 -13.37 -7.11
CA GLY A 109 -19.99 -12.75 -8.24
C GLY A 109 -19.66 -11.28 -8.49
N LEU A 110 -18.58 -10.77 -7.87
CA LEU A 110 -18.09 -9.41 -8.10
C LEU A 110 -17.49 -9.29 -9.49
N ARG A 111 -17.82 -8.20 -10.18
CA ARG A 111 -17.31 -7.87 -11.52
C ARG A 111 -16.11 -6.93 -11.44
N PHE A 112 -16.13 -6.00 -10.50
CA PHE A 112 -15.18 -4.89 -10.48
C PHE A 112 -14.18 -4.96 -9.33
N HIS A 113 -14.55 -5.65 -8.25
CA HIS A 113 -13.74 -5.81 -7.05
C HIS A 113 -13.15 -7.23 -6.95
N HIS A 114 -12.03 -7.34 -6.24
CA HIS A 114 -11.46 -8.63 -5.88
C HIS A 114 -12.32 -9.31 -4.80
N PRO A 115 -12.47 -10.64 -4.85
CA PRO A 115 -13.25 -11.40 -3.86
C PRO A 115 -12.57 -11.46 -2.48
N THR A 116 -11.30 -11.08 -2.41
CA THR A 116 -10.52 -10.97 -1.17
C THR A 116 -10.15 -9.51 -0.97
N CYS A 117 -10.46 -9.01 0.22
CA CYS A 117 -10.20 -7.66 0.66
C CYS A 117 -9.39 -7.69 1.96
N MET A 118 -8.90 -6.53 2.41
CA MET A 118 -8.09 -6.43 3.63
C MET A 118 -8.79 -5.58 4.67
N PHE A 119 -8.62 -5.94 5.93
CA PHE A 119 -8.95 -5.04 7.03
C PHE A 119 -7.77 -4.93 8.00
N TRP A 120 -7.75 -3.84 8.77
CA TRP A 120 -6.79 -3.59 9.84
C TRP A 120 -7.56 -3.33 11.13
N LEU A 121 -7.15 -4.00 12.19
CA LEU A 121 -7.47 -3.62 13.56
C LEU A 121 -6.23 -2.96 14.15
N GLY A 122 -6.32 -1.73 14.64
CA GLY A 122 -5.18 -1.09 15.25
C GLY A 122 -5.47 -0.31 16.52
N PHE A 123 -4.38 -0.06 17.24
CA PHE A 123 -4.32 0.51 18.56
C PHE A 123 -3.35 1.69 18.54
N ARG A 124 -3.84 2.83 19.03
CA ARG A 124 -3.08 4.06 19.24
C ARG A 124 -3.32 4.55 20.65
N HIS A 125 -2.48 5.46 21.11
CA HIS A 125 -2.48 5.93 22.50
C HIS A 125 -3.87 6.34 23.02
N ASN A 126 -4.69 6.96 22.15
CA ASN A 126 -5.99 7.52 22.54
C ASN A 126 -7.21 6.82 21.92
N HIS A 127 -7.02 5.85 21.02
CA HIS A 127 -8.15 5.19 20.34
C HIS A 127 -7.72 3.87 19.71
N ALA A 128 -8.69 2.98 19.52
CA ALA A 128 -8.60 1.91 18.55
C ALA A 128 -9.28 2.32 17.24
N PHE A 129 -8.93 1.63 16.16
CA PHE A 129 -9.61 1.80 14.88
C PHE A 129 -9.79 0.47 14.18
N ILE A 130 -10.81 0.42 13.34
CA ILE A 130 -10.96 -0.62 12.33
C ILE A 130 -11.03 0.03 10.95
N ARG A 131 -10.17 -0.45 10.05
CA ARG A 131 -10.09 0.01 8.66
C ARG A 131 -10.41 -1.13 7.73
N VAL A 132 -11.30 -0.92 6.77
CA VAL A 132 -11.62 -1.90 5.74
C VAL A 132 -11.23 -1.32 4.39
N ARG A 133 -10.39 -2.04 3.64
CA ARG A 133 -9.97 -1.67 2.29
C ARG A 133 -10.49 -2.67 1.27
N LEU A 134 -11.13 -2.15 0.24
CA LEU A 134 -11.55 -2.89 -0.94
C LEU A 134 -10.50 -2.76 -2.03
N HIS A 135 -10.31 -3.84 -2.79
CA HIS A 135 -9.42 -3.88 -3.94
C HIS A 135 -10.24 -4.06 -5.22
N THR A 136 -9.81 -3.40 -6.29
CA THR A 136 -10.48 -3.42 -7.59
C THR A 136 -9.62 -4.15 -8.61
N GLN A 137 -10.27 -4.78 -9.59
CA GLN A 137 -9.60 -5.46 -10.69
C GLN A 137 -8.96 -4.46 -11.66
N GLU A 138 -9.52 -3.26 -11.75
CA GLU A 138 -9.05 -2.15 -12.57
C GLU A 138 -9.00 -0.84 -11.78
N VAL A 139 -8.26 0.14 -12.29
CA VAL A 139 -8.19 1.50 -11.75
C VAL A 139 -8.61 2.48 -12.83
N VAL A 140 -9.59 3.31 -12.50
CA VAL A 140 -10.09 4.42 -13.30
C VAL A 140 -9.80 5.67 -12.50
N THR A 141 -8.94 6.52 -13.03
CA THR A 141 -8.46 7.66 -12.28
C THR A 141 -9.42 8.84 -12.37
N PRO A 142 -9.37 9.80 -11.43
CA PRO A 142 -10.19 11.01 -11.49
C PRO A 142 -10.08 11.75 -12.85
N GLY A 143 -11.23 11.97 -13.49
CA GLY A 143 -11.34 12.66 -14.78
C GLY A 143 -11.49 11.72 -15.99
N GLU A 144 -11.22 10.42 -15.83
CA GLU A 144 -11.52 9.43 -16.88
C GLU A 144 -13.02 9.11 -16.93
N THR A 145 -13.59 9.06 -18.13
CA THR A 145 -15.03 8.80 -18.37
C THR A 145 -15.32 7.41 -18.94
N ARG A 146 -14.28 6.59 -19.17
CA ARG A 146 -14.40 5.27 -19.83
C ARG A 146 -15.35 4.30 -19.11
N GLU A 147 -15.50 4.44 -17.79
CA GLU A 147 -16.39 3.64 -16.97
C GLU A 147 -17.72 4.33 -16.62
N ASP A 148 -18.02 5.51 -17.17
CA ASP A 148 -19.22 6.27 -16.79
C ASP A 148 -20.51 5.51 -17.12
N ALA A 149 -20.54 4.78 -18.23
CA ALA A 149 -21.67 3.93 -18.60
C ALA A 149 -21.96 2.83 -17.55
N ARG A 150 -20.95 2.41 -16.78
CA ARG A 150 -21.05 1.36 -15.75
C ARG A 150 -21.00 1.93 -14.32
N ARG A 151 -21.01 3.27 -14.15
CA ARG A 151 -20.85 3.94 -12.86
C ARG A 151 -21.84 3.46 -11.79
N VAL A 152 -23.10 3.24 -12.17
CA VAL A 152 -24.12 2.75 -11.24
C VAL A 152 -23.75 1.36 -10.72
N GLU A 153 -23.36 0.44 -11.61
CA GLU A 153 -22.96 -0.91 -11.22
C GLU A 153 -21.72 -0.91 -10.31
N TRP A 154 -20.74 -0.05 -10.60
CA TRP A 154 -19.56 0.16 -9.75
C TRP A 154 -19.92 0.61 -8.34
N ILE A 155 -20.83 1.58 -8.22
CA ILE A 155 -21.27 2.14 -6.93
C ILE A 155 -22.09 1.11 -6.16
N ASP A 156 -22.99 0.40 -6.82
CA ASP A 156 -23.84 -0.61 -6.19
C ASP A 156 -23.01 -1.78 -5.66
N GLU A 157 -22.05 -2.27 -6.45
CA GLU A 157 -21.14 -3.32 -6.00
C GLU A 157 -20.29 -2.86 -4.81
N ARG A 158 -19.68 -1.66 -4.89
CA ARG A 158 -18.90 -1.07 -3.78
C ARG A 158 -19.73 -0.91 -2.51
N ARG A 159 -20.96 -0.39 -2.65
CA ARG A 159 -21.89 -0.19 -1.54
C ARG A 159 -22.26 -1.52 -0.89
N ALA A 160 -22.56 -2.54 -1.69
CA ALA A 160 -22.90 -3.87 -1.18
C ALA A 160 -21.74 -4.47 -0.36
N ILE A 161 -20.51 -4.38 -0.87
CA ILE A 161 -19.34 -4.92 -0.16
C ILE A 161 -19.10 -4.16 1.16
N PHE A 162 -19.20 -2.83 1.16
CA PHE A 162 -19.04 -2.07 2.41
C PHE A 162 -20.17 -2.33 3.40
N LEU A 163 -21.42 -2.46 2.94
CA LEU A 163 -22.54 -2.84 3.81
C LEU A 163 -22.34 -4.21 4.45
N ASP A 164 -21.78 -5.17 3.72
CA ASP A 164 -21.45 -6.49 4.28
C ASP A 164 -20.39 -6.39 5.37
N ALA A 165 -19.33 -5.60 5.15
CA ALA A 165 -18.31 -5.35 6.16
C ALA A 165 -18.89 -4.61 7.38
N ILE A 166 -19.63 -3.53 7.17
CA ILE A 166 -20.27 -2.72 8.23
C ILE A 166 -21.21 -3.59 9.06
N GLY A 167 -22.05 -4.42 8.43
CA GLY A 167 -22.97 -5.31 9.13
C GLY A 167 -22.26 -6.42 9.90
N THR A 168 -21.16 -6.98 9.36
CA THR A 168 -20.36 -7.99 10.06
C THR A 168 -19.66 -7.40 11.29
N LEU A 169 -19.20 -6.15 11.16
CA LEU A 169 -18.53 -5.40 12.22
C LEU A 169 -19.50 -4.73 13.20
N ASP A 170 -20.81 -4.78 12.94
CA ASP A 170 -21.86 -4.11 13.72
C ASP A 170 -21.60 -2.60 13.92
N LEU A 171 -21.08 -1.94 12.88
CA LEU A 171 -20.74 -0.52 12.96
C LEU A 171 -21.97 0.35 12.70
N PRO A 172 -22.18 1.44 13.47
CA PRO A 172 -23.28 2.38 13.26
C PRO A 172 -22.93 3.33 12.10
N VAL A 173 -22.92 2.80 10.88
CA VAL A 173 -22.58 3.54 9.65
C VAL A 173 -23.70 3.44 8.64
N GLU A 174 -24.20 4.58 8.20
CA GLU A 174 -25.21 4.73 7.17
C GLU A 174 -24.57 4.93 5.79
N THR A 175 -25.31 4.58 4.74
CA THR A 175 -24.84 4.69 3.35
C THR A 175 -25.83 5.43 2.47
N SER A 176 -25.33 6.36 1.66
CA SER A 176 -26.10 7.09 0.64
C SER A 176 -25.32 7.20 -0.68
N VAL A 177 -26.00 7.55 -1.76
CA VAL A 177 -25.35 7.90 -3.03
C VAL A 177 -25.62 9.37 -3.29
N GLU A 178 -24.57 10.17 -3.38
CA GLU A 178 -24.64 11.62 -3.57
C GLU A 178 -23.75 12.04 -4.73
N LYS A 179 -24.29 12.80 -5.67
CA LYS A 179 -23.57 13.28 -6.87
C LYS A 179 -22.85 12.16 -7.65
N GLY A 180 -23.44 10.97 -7.68
CA GLY A 180 -22.83 9.82 -8.36
C GLY A 180 -21.61 9.23 -7.65
N GLY A 181 -21.48 9.45 -6.35
CA GLY A 181 -20.48 8.82 -5.48
C GLY A 181 -21.13 8.15 -4.25
N LEU A 182 -20.51 7.10 -3.75
CA LEU A 182 -20.89 6.46 -2.49
C LEU A 182 -20.44 7.33 -1.32
N VAL A 183 -21.35 7.59 -0.39
CA VAL A 183 -21.06 8.27 0.87
C VAL A 183 -21.37 7.31 2.02
N LEU A 184 -20.43 7.22 2.95
CA LEU A 184 -20.57 6.50 4.21
C LEU A 184 -20.52 7.54 5.35
N ARG A 185 -21.44 7.46 6.31
CA ARG A 185 -21.50 8.39 7.45
C ARG A 185 -21.72 7.62 8.76
N PRO A 186 -20.98 7.92 9.83
CA PRO A 186 -21.33 7.38 11.14
C PRO A 186 -22.68 7.97 11.60
N ALA A 187 -23.46 7.18 12.33
CA ALA A 187 -24.74 7.61 12.89
C ALA A 187 -24.59 8.77 13.88
N ASP A 188 -23.46 8.80 14.62
CA ASP A 188 -23.02 9.96 15.39
C ASP A 188 -21.95 10.74 14.60
N PRO A 189 -22.26 11.97 14.12
CA PRO A 189 -21.31 12.82 13.41
C PRO A 189 -20.06 13.21 14.19
N ALA A 190 -20.07 13.09 15.53
CA ALA A 190 -18.90 13.35 16.36
C ALA A 190 -17.86 12.21 16.30
N THR A 191 -18.26 11.03 15.82
CA THR A 191 -17.36 9.89 15.67
C THR A 191 -16.30 10.19 14.62
N PRO A 192 -14.99 10.05 14.94
CA PRO A 192 -13.95 10.17 13.94
C PRO A 192 -14.06 9.04 12.91
N PHE A 193 -14.43 9.41 11.69
CA PHE A 193 -14.66 8.48 10.59
C PHE A 193 -13.99 9.01 9.33
N PHE A 194 -13.11 8.22 8.74
CA PHE A 194 -12.34 8.60 7.56
C PHE A 194 -12.69 7.72 6.38
N CYS A 195 -12.89 8.34 5.24
CA CYS A 195 -13.14 7.66 3.99
C CYS A 195 -12.10 8.09 2.96
N SER A 196 -11.56 7.11 2.25
CA SER A 196 -10.66 7.35 1.12
C SER A 196 -11.12 6.54 -0.08
N TRP A 197 -11.58 7.23 -1.10
CA TRP A 197 -11.87 6.68 -2.42
C TRP A 197 -11.18 7.53 -3.49
N PRO A 198 -10.93 6.96 -4.69
CA PRO A 198 -10.71 7.76 -5.88
C PRO A 198 -12.03 8.44 -6.27
N ASP A 199 -11.96 9.62 -6.90
CA ASP A 199 -13.15 10.32 -7.42
C ASP A 199 -13.83 9.54 -8.57
N ALA A 200 -13.12 8.58 -9.16
CA ALA A 200 -13.65 7.59 -10.09
C ALA A 200 -13.67 6.18 -9.45
N PHE A 201 -12.86 5.24 -9.93
CA PHE A 201 -12.93 3.83 -9.50
C PHE A 201 -11.55 3.25 -9.21
N GLY A 202 -11.41 2.53 -8.11
CA GLY A 202 -10.13 2.00 -7.65
C GLY A 202 -10.19 1.58 -6.18
N PRO A 203 -9.06 1.16 -5.60
CA PRO A 203 -9.01 0.76 -4.20
C PRO A 203 -9.51 1.88 -3.30
N CYS A 204 -10.43 1.53 -2.40
CA CYS A 204 -11.06 2.46 -1.48
C CYS A 204 -11.15 1.86 -0.08
N GLN A 205 -11.30 2.69 0.92
CA GLN A 205 -11.36 2.26 2.31
C GLN A 205 -12.20 3.21 3.17
N PHE A 206 -12.69 2.69 4.28
CA PHE A 206 -13.08 3.50 5.43
C PHE A 206 -12.22 3.13 6.65
N GLU A 207 -12.17 4.03 7.62
CA GLU A 207 -11.64 3.82 8.95
C GLU A 207 -12.61 4.39 9.98
N TYR A 208 -13.00 3.56 10.93
CA TYR A 208 -13.88 3.90 12.03
C TYR A 208 -13.07 3.84 13.33
N ASN A 209 -13.16 4.88 14.15
CA ASN A 209 -12.37 5.02 15.37
C ASN A 209 -13.27 4.93 16.62
N SER A 210 -12.73 4.35 17.69
CA SER A 210 -13.37 4.34 19.01
C SER A 210 -12.35 4.63 20.11
N LEU A 211 -12.80 5.30 21.17
CA LEU A 211 -12.03 5.50 22.39
C LEU A 211 -11.89 4.21 23.22
N ASP A 212 -12.80 3.24 23.02
CA ASP A 212 -12.68 1.93 23.66
C ASP A 212 -11.71 1.04 22.86
N ALA A 213 -10.57 0.73 23.48
CA ALA A 213 -9.52 -0.08 22.89
C ALA A 213 -9.96 -1.54 22.60
N TYR A 214 -11.02 -2.02 23.25
CA TYR A 214 -11.51 -3.40 23.11
C TYR A 214 -12.67 -3.54 22.12
N GLU A 215 -13.33 -2.44 21.73
CA GLU A 215 -14.60 -2.45 20.98
C GLU A 215 -14.53 -3.33 19.73
N PHE A 216 -13.42 -3.27 19.00
CA PHE A 216 -13.28 -3.94 17.71
C PHE A 216 -12.71 -5.36 17.78
N LEU A 217 -12.25 -5.86 18.94
CA LEU A 217 -11.60 -7.17 19.02
C LEU A 217 -12.54 -8.31 18.57
N VAL A 218 -13.78 -8.32 19.08
CA VAL A 218 -14.78 -9.34 18.71
C VAL A 218 -15.36 -9.08 17.31
N PRO A 219 -15.77 -7.86 16.93
CA PRO A 219 -16.20 -7.58 15.55
C PRO A 219 -15.16 -7.96 14.49
N ALA A 220 -13.89 -7.60 14.69
CA ALA A 220 -12.82 -7.90 13.74
C ALA A 220 -12.58 -9.40 13.57
N SER A 221 -12.74 -10.21 14.64
CA SER A 221 -12.62 -11.66 14.53
C SER A 221 -13.73 -12.30 13.70
N ARG A 222 -14.96 -11.73 13.73
CA ARG A 222 -16.06 -12.15 12.84
C ARG A 222 -15.72 -11.87 11.37
N LEU A 223 -15.13 -10.72 11.08
CA LEU A 223 -14.71 -10.38 9.71
C LEU A 223 -13.55 -11.28 9.25
N ALA A 224 -12.55 -11.54 10.11
CA ALA A 224 -11.48 -12.50 9.83
C ALA A 224 -12.00 -13.91 9.53
N ALA A 225 -13.02 -14.37 10.27
CA ALA A 225 -13.61 -15.69 10.11
C ALA A 225 -14.23 -15.92 8.72
N THR A 226 -14.58 -14.86 7.98
CA THR A 226 -15.05 -14.97 6.59
C THR A 226 -13.99 -15.54 5.64
N PHE A 227 -12.71 -15.46 6.00
CA PHE A 227 -11.60 -15.99 5.22
C PHE A 227 -11.33 -17.48 5.49
N ALA A 228 -11.91 -18.07 6.54
CA ALA A 228 -11.78 -19.48 6.82
C ALA A 228 -12.49 -20.33 5.73
N PRO A 229 -11.99 -21.55 5.43
CA PRO A 229 -10.86 -22.25 6.08
C PRO A 229 -9.49 -21.93 5.45
N GLN A 230 -9.37 -20.89 4.62
CA GLN A 230 -8.12 -20.65 3.91
C GLN A 230 -7.03 -20.09 4.84
N PRO A 231 -5.77 -20.54 4.65
CA PRO A 231 -4.63 -19.97 5.36
C PRO A 231 -4.47 -18.49 4.99
N ALA A 232 -4.45 -17.62 5.99
CA ALA A 232 -4.34 -16.17 5.82
C ALA A 232 -2.89 -15.67 5.88
N GLY A 233 -2.56 -14.66 5.09
CA GLY A 233 -1.37 -13.82 5.31
C GLY A 233 -1.70 -12.76 6.34
N VAL A 234 -1.05 -12.82 7.51
CA VAL A 234 -1.26 -11.84 8.59
C VAL A 234 -0.02 -10.99 8.73
N ARG A 235 -0.21 -9.66 8.78
CA ARG A 235 0.89 -8.71 8.99
C ARG A 235 0.56 -7.82 10.17
N VAL A 236 1.51 -7.62 11.08
CA VAL A 236 1.37 -6.75 12.24
C VAL A 236 2.41 -5.66 12.18
N TYR A 237 1.99 -4.41 12.16
CA TYR A 237 2.83 -3.22 12.05
C TYR A 237 3.07 -2.67 13.44
N LEU A 238 4.35 -2.51 13.79
CA LEU A 238 4.84 -2.05 15.08
C LEU A 238 5.72 -0.81 14.83
N THR A 239 5.13 0.37 15.01
CA THR A 239 5.80 1.65 14.78
C THR A 239 6.07 2.35 16.11
N GLY A 240 7.28 2.89 16.25
CA GLY A 240 7.67 3.73 17.41
C GLY A 240 7.97 2.97 18.70
N PHE A 241 8.05 1.63 18.68
CA PHE A 241 8.37 0.83 19.86
C PHE A 241 9.89 0.68 20.05
N SER A 242 10.32 0.63 21.30
CA SER A 242 11.70 0.31 21.67
C SER A 242 12.03 -1.17 21.48
N GLU A 243 13.32 -1.52 21.39
CA GLU A 243 13.77 -2.91 21.26
C GLU A 243 13.16 -3.85 22.32
N PRO A 244 13.12 -3.52 23.64
CA PRO A 244 12.50 -4.42 24.62
C PRO A 244 11.00 -4.64 24.39
N ALA A 245 10.31 -3.68 23.78
CA ALA A 245 8.91 -3.82 23.41
C ALA A 245 8.77 -4.71 22.16
N LEU A 246 9.64 -4.56 21.16
CA LEU A 246 9.68 -5.41 19.97
C LEU A 246 9.94 -6.88 20.35
N ASP A 247 10.87 -7.13 21.29
CA ASP A 247 11.11 -8.47 21.84
C ASP A 247 9.87 -9.07 22.51
N ALA A 248 9.13 -8.25 23.27
CA ALA A 248 7.90 -8.69 23.90
C ALA A 248 6.81 -9.02 22.86
N PHE A 249 6.74 -8.26 21.76
CA PHE A 249 5.82 -8.55 20.65
C PHE A 249 6.18 -9.86 19.95
N ALA A 250 7.47 -10.19 19.81
CA ALA A 250 7.92 -11.41 19.14
C ALA A 250 7.40 -12.68 19.84
N ALA A 251 7.18 -12.61 21.16
CA ALA A 251 6.61 -13.69 21.95
C ALA A 251 5.10 -13.95 21.68
N VAL A 252 4.36 -12.97 21.14
CA VAL A 252 2.91 -13.11 20.86
C VAL A 252 2.66 -14.16 19.77
N GLN A 253 3.51 -14.19 18.75
CA GLN A 253 3.35 -15.09 17.61
C GLN A 253 4.68 -15.72 17.23
N PRO A 254 5.06 -16.84 17.88
CA PRO A 254 6.29 -17.54 17.57
C PRO A 254 6.36 -17.95 16.09
N GLY A 255 7.51 -17.65 15.46
CA GLY A 255 7.78 -17.97 14.06
C GLY A 255 7.10 -17.04 13.04
N ALA A 256 6.61 -15.87 13.44
CA ALA A 256 6.43 -14.77 12.49
C ALA A 256 7.81 -14.29 12.01
N ARG A 257 7.91 -13.91 10.73
CA ARG A 257 9.12 -13.26 10.19
C ARG A 257 9.12 -11.79 10.60
N SER A 258 10.28 -11.29 11.01
CA SER A 258 10.51 -9.88 11.31
C SER A 258 10.95 -9.16 10.05
N VAL A 259 10.31 -8.03 9.76
CA VAL A 259 10.47 -7.33 8.48
C VAL A 259 10.44 -5.82 8.70
N TYR A 260 11.44 -5.09 8.22
CA TYR A 260 11.45 -3.65 8.30
C TYR A 260 10.87 -2.99 7.05
N ARG A 261 10.27 -1.82 7.29
CA ARG A 261 10.06 -0.79 6.28
C ARG A 261 10.54 0.55 6.84
N CYS A 262 11.09 1.40 5.98
CA CYS A 262 11.53 2.75 6.34
C CYS A 262 11.76 3.58 5.08
N SER A 263 11.90 4.89 5.26
CA SER A 263 12.47 5.77 4.25
C SER A 263 13.96 5.96 4.55
N VAL A 264 14.82 5.81 3.55
CA VAL A 264 16.26 6.02 3.61
C VAL A 264 16.60 7.24 2.76
N HIS A 265 17.32 8.22 3.31
CA HIS A 265 17.81 9.38 2.59
C HIS A 265 19.23 9.10 2.11
N CYS A 266 19.41 8.97 0.80
CA CYS A 266 20.69 8.64 0.18
C CYS A 266 20.86 9.37 -1.16
N ALA A 267 22.07 9.44 -1.68
CA ALA A 267 22.26 9.85 -3.07
C ALA A 267 21.69 8.79 -4.01
N LEU A 268 21.18 9.19 -5.18
CA LEU A 268 20.64 8.25 -6.17
C LEU A 268 21.68 7.17 -6.53
N GLY A 269 22.95 7.54 -6.62
CA GLY A 269 24.07 6.63 -6.92
C GLY A 269 24.32 5.56 -5.86
N GLU A 270 23.79 5.71 -4.65
CA GLU A 270 23.96 4.79 -3.51
C GLU A 270 22.86 3.72 -3.45
N LEU A 271 21.82 3.79 -4.30
CA LEU A 271 20.76 2.78 -4.34
C LEU A 271 21.27 1.33 -4.47
N PRO A 272 22.35 1.02 -5.23
CA PRO A 272 22.92 -0.32 -5.23
C PRO A 272 23.46 -0.79 -3.88
N GLU A 273 24.00 0.11 -3.07
CA GLU A 273 24.53 -0.19 -1.74
C GLU A 273 23.39 -0.40 -0.72
N VAL A 274 22.37 0.45 -0.77
CA VAL A 274 21.13 0.26 -0.01
C VAL A 274 20.48 -1.08 -0.37
N LEU A 275 20.40 -1.41 -1.67
CA LEU A 275 19.85 -2.68 -2.13
C LEU A 275 20.65 -3.88 -1.60
N ALA A 276 21.98 -3.82 -1.68
CA ALA A 276 22.86 -4.87 -1.18
C ALA A 276 22.70 -5.10 0.34
N THR A 277 22.40 -4.03 1.09
CA THR A 277 22.17 -4.10 2.54
C THR A 277 20.88 -4.84 2.89
N ILE A 278 19.84 -4.69 2.07
CA ILE A 278 18.52 -5.30 2.30
C ILE A 278 18.32 -6.63 1.56
N GLU A 279 19.34 -7.13 0.85
CA GLU A 279 19.33 -8.46 0.24
C GLU A 279 19.48 -9.57 1.30
N PRO A 280 18.98 -10.80 1.03
CA PRO A 280 18.31 -11.26 -0.19
C PRO A 280 16.80 -10.96 -0.22
N GLN A 281 16.24 -10.45 0.87
CA GLN A 281 14.81 -10.24 1.04
C GLN A 281 14.56 -8.80 1.47
N GLY A 282 14.22 -7.98 0.49
CA GLY A 282 13.93 -6.56 0.65
C GLY A 282 13.63 -5.97 -0.72
N ARG A 283 12.89 -4.87 -0.71
CA ARG A 283 12.63 -4.07 -1.91
C ARG A 283 12.85 -2.62 -1.57
N LEU A 284 13.28 -1.87 -2.56
CA LEU A 284 13.40 -0.43 -2.44
C LEU A 284 12.72 0.29 -3.59
N TYR A 285 12.23 1.50 -3.32
CA TYR A 285 11.56 2.36 -4.29
C TYR A 285 12.16 3.75 -4.21
N SER A 286 12.46 4.34 -5.36
CA SER A 286 12.89 5.74 -5.44
C SER A 286 12.35 6.38 -6.70
N THR A 287 12.34 7.71 -6.76
CA THR A 287 11.87 8.45 -7.94
C THR A 287 13.05 8.86 -8.81
N LEU A 288 13.05 8.42 -10.07
CA LEU A 288 14.02 8.88 -11.07
C LEU A 288 13.61 10.21 -11.68
N CYS A 289 12.34 10.37 -12.08
CA CYS A 289 11.87 11.57 -12.77
C CYS A 289 10.38 11.81 -12.52
N GLU A 290 9.99 13.08 -12.43
CA GLU A 290 8.59 13.51 -12.41
C GLU A 290 8.40 14.58 -13.50
N PHE A 291 7.29 14.53 -14.23
CA PHE A 291 7.01 15.47 -15.31
C PHE A 291 5.51 15.53 -15.64
N GLN A 292 5.10 16.56 -16.38
CA GLN A 292 3.77 16.61 -17.00
C GLN A 292 3.86 16.07 -18.43
N THR A 293 2.92 15.22 -18.84
CA THR A 293 2.98 14.55 -20.15
C THR A 293 2.92 15.53 -21.32
N GLN A 294 2.33 16.71 -21.13
CA GLN A 294 2.35 17.78 -22.15
C GLN A 294 3.75 18.31 -22.48
N GLU A 295 4.75 18.11 -21.62
CA GLU A 295 6.14 18.45 -21.93
C GLU A 295 6.67 17.63 -23.13
N LEU A 296 6.15 16.41 -23.32
CA LEU A 296 6.53 15.52 -24.42
C LEU A 296 5.44 15.37 -25.48
N MET A 297 4.18 15.60 -25.13
CA MET A 297 3.02 15.47 -25.99
C MET A 297 2.10 16.70 -25.86
N PRO A 298 2.45 17.85 -26.46
CA PRO A 298 1.72 19.10 -26.26
C PRO A 298 0.24 19.04 -26.66
N GLU A 299 -0.12 18.18 -27.61
CA GLU A 299 -1.47 18.00 -28.13
C GLU A 299 -2.28 16.92 -27.37
N GLY A 300 -1.65 16.22 -26.42
CA GLY A 300 -2.29 15.18 -25.62
C GLY A 300 -2.98 15.72 -24.38
N ASP A 301 -3.82 14.87 -23.77
CA ASP A 301 -4.35 15.15 -22.43
C ASP A 301 -3.20 15.19 -21.42
N ASP A 302 -3.25 16.16 -20.50
CA ASP A 302 -2.20 16.31 -19.51
C ASP A 302 -2.37 15.32 -18.35
N ALA A 303 -1.28 14.64 -18.02
CA ALA A 303 -1.16 13.74 -16.90
C ALA A 303 0.15 14.03 -16.15
N SER A 304 0.10 13.91 -14.83
CA SER A 304 1.31 13.88 -14.03
C SER A 304 1.88 12.47 -14.05
N ALA A 305 3.15 12.37 -14.45
CA ALA A 305 3.86 11.11 -14.61
C ALA A 305 5.06 11.05 -13.66
N ILE A 306 5.24 9.88 -13.05
CA ILE A 306 6.40 9.53 -12.22
C ILE A 306 7.08 8.33 -12.86
N ILE A 307 8.39 8.42 -13.07
CA ILE A 307 9.24 7.28 -13.40
C ILE A 307 9.96 6.88 -12.11
N GLY A 308 9.56 5.75 -11.54
CA GLY A 308 10.12 5.16 -10.34
C GLY A 308 11.17 4.09 -10.65
N ILE A 309 12.06 3.88 -9.70
CA ILE A 309 13.05 2.81 -9.66
C ILE A 309 12.59 1.82 -8.60
N VAL A 310 12.52 0.54 -8.95
CA VAL A 310 12.22 -0.55 -8.01
C VAL A 310 13.44 -1.47 -7.94
N GLY A 311 14.08 -1.55 -6.77
CA GLY A 311 15.20 -2.45 -6.52
C GLY A 311 14.73 -3.70 -5.77
N THR A 312 15.17 -4.87 -6.22
CA THR A 312 14.94 -6.16 -5.54
C THR A 312 16.16 -7.05 -5.71
N ALA A 313 16.21 -8.21 -5.04
CA ALA A 313 17.24 -9.20 -5.29
C ALA A 313 17.41 -9.49 -6.81
N GLY A 314 18.63 -9.33 -7.30
CA GLY A 314 18.96 -9.54 -8.72
C GLY A 314 18.81 -8.32 -9.64
N GLY A 315 18.53 -7.13 -9.09
CA GLY A 315 18.67 -5.86 -9.81
C GLY A 315 17.44 -4.95 -9.75
N PHE A 316 17.32 -4.08 -10.73
CA PHE A 316 16.35 -2.99 -10.75
C PHE A 316 15.25 -3.21 -11.80
N GLN A 317 14.14 -2.51 -11.64
CA GLN A 317 13.10 -2.31 -12.64
C GLN A 317 12.74 -0.83 -12.66
N LEU A 318 12.15 -0.37 -13.76
CA LEU A 318 11.50 0.94 -13.81
C LEU A 318 9.99 0.76 -13.79
N GLU A 319 9.32 1.61 -13.02
CA GLU A 319 7.87 1.75 -13.07
C GLU A 319 7.50 3.12 -13.61
N VAL A 320 6.38 3.21 -14.32
CA VAL A 320 5.76 4.49 -14.71
C VAL A 320 4.39 4.56 -14.09
N ARG A 321 4.16 5.59 -13.28
CA ARG A 321 2.89 5.87 -12.62
C ARG A 321 2.30 7.15 -13.20
N LEU A 322 1.04 7.08 -13.66
CA LEU A 322 0.32 8.23 -14.21
C LEU A 322 -0.98 8.46 -13.44
N ASN A 323 -1.29 9.71 -13.12
CA ASN A 323 -2.57 10.05 -12.48
C ASN A 323 -3.78 9.96 -13.43
N ARG A 324 -3.56 9.80 -14.74
CA ARG A 324 -4.56 9.46 -15.77
C ARG A 324 -3.86 9.01 -17.05
N ALA A 325 -4.59 8.41 -17.97
CA ALA A 325 -4.06 8.17 -19.31
C ALA A 325 -4.04 9.46 -20.17
N PRO A 326 -2.87 9.87 -20.70
CA PRO A 326 -2.78 10.94 -21.69
C PRO A 326 -3.11 10.48 -23.12
N LEU A 327 -3.24 9.16 -23.34
CA LEU A 327 -3.49 8.52 -24.64
C LEU A 327 -4.50 7.37 -24.50
N PRO A 328 -5.16 6.94 -25.60
CA PRO A 328 -5.92 5.68 -25.63
C PRO A 328 -5.08 4.47 -25.17
N GLU A 329 -5.74 3.49 -24.56
CA GLU A 329 -5.11 2.33 -23.92
C GLU A 329 -4.14 1.58 -24.86
N GLU A 330 -4.57 1.36 -26.09
CA GLU A 330 -3.84 0.67 -27.15
C GLU A 330 -2.54 1.37 -27.55
N HIS A 331 -2.36 2.63 -27.17
CA HIS A 331 -1.19 3.44 -27.47
C HIS A 331 -0.28 3.66 -26.25
N MET A 332 -0.75 3.36 -25.04
CA MET A 332 -0.01 3.61 -23.80
C MET A 332 1.32 2.85 -23.75
N ALA A 333 1.30 1.53 -23.96
CA ALA A 333 2.50 0.71 -23.87
C ALA A 333 3.57 1.18 -24.87
N ALA A 334 3.22 1.31 -26.16
CA ALA A 334 4.16 1.73 -27.19
C ALA A 334 4.76 3.11 -26.94
N TRP A 335 4.00 4.05 -26.35
CA TRP A 335 4.54 5.36 -25.95
C TRP A 335 5.52 5.24 -24.79
N LEU A 336 5.19 4.49 -23.75
CA LEU A 336 6.05 4.26 -22.58
C LEU A 336 7.34 3.50 -22.95
N GLU A 337 7.26 2.54 -23.87
CA GLU A 337 8.43 1.85 -24.43
C GLU A 337 9.35 2.83 -25.16
N ARG A 338 8.76 3.73 -25.97
CA ARG A 338 9.52 4.81 -26.60
C ARG A 338 10.07 5.80 -25.59
N LEU A 339 9.49 5.97 -24.40
CA LEU A 339 9.99 6.87 -23.36
C LEU A 339 11.13 6.25 -22.54
N LEU A 340 11.04 4.96 -22.21
CA LEU A 340 12.03 4.26 -21.39
C LEU A 340 13.14 3.59 -22.21
N GLY A 341 12.82 3.10 -23.40
CA GLY A 341 13.74 2.34 -24.27
C GLY A 341 13.71 0.84 -23.98
N TYR A 342 12.68 0.38 -23.26
CA TYR A 342 12.48 -1.00 -22.82
C TYR A 342 11.00 -1.37 -22.91
N ASP A 343 10.73 -2.65 -23.11
CA ASP A 343 9.38 -3.21 -23.10
C ASP A 343 8.71 -3.01 -21.73
N VAL A 344 7.43 -2.62 -21.75
CA VAL A 344 6.64 -2.38 -20.54
C VAL A 344 5.35 -3.18 -20.52
N THR A 345 4.95 -3.63 -19.33
CA THR A 345 3.69 -4.33 -19.12
C THR A 345 2.79 -3.53 -18.19
N TYR A 346 1.50 -3.47 -18.47
CA TYR A 346 0.53 -2.88 -17.56
C TYR A 346 0.44 -3.73 -16.29
N ALA A 347 0.68 -3.11 -15.14
CA ALA A 347 0.83 -3.80 -13.87
C ALA A 347 0.12 -3.01 -12.77
N PRO A 348 -1.23 -2.98 -12.71
CA PRO A 348 -1.94 -2.37 -11.60
C PRO A 348 -1.48 -3.04 -10.29
N LEU A 349 -1.31 -2.27 -9.20
CA LEU A 349 -0.82 -2.84 -7.94
C LEU A 349 -1.70 -4.03 -7.55
N PRO A 350 -1.09 -5.18 -7.20
CA PRO A 350 -1.85 -6.30 -6.67
C PRO A 350 -2.56 -5.87 -5.37
N PRO A 351 -3.65 -6.55 -4.99
CA PRO A 351 -4.13 -6.45 -3.62
C PRO A 351 -2.95 -6.69 -2.67
N PHE A 352 -2.85 -5.90 -1.60
CA PHE A 352 -1.89 -6.14 -0.52
C PHE A 352 -2.24 -7.53 0.05
N MET A 353 -1.57 -8.58 -0.41
CA MET A 353 -1.79 -9.96 0.04
C MET A 353 -0.75 -10.35 1.09
#